data_AF-A0A7V5RP93-F1
#
_entry.id   AF-A0A7V5RP93-F1
#
_cell.length_a   1.000
_cell.length_b   1.000
_cell.length_c   1.000
_cell.angle_alpha   90.00
_cell.angle_beta   90.00
_cell.angle_gamma   90.00
#
_symmetry.space_group_name_H-M   'P 1'
#
loop_
_entity.id
_entity.type
_entity.pdbx_description
1 polymer ?
#
loop_
_entity_poly.entity_id
_entity_poly.type
_entity_poly.pdbx_seq_one_letter_code
_entity_poly.pdbx_strand_id
1 'polypeptide(L)'
;MKRIIIFTGVVFFILMLFFNCGDQGTAPYLTEYTIPDKNVSYYKDLQPLFNGKCGFGSNCHSPENPDNLLFFTTREVFISHVIPGLNSPLVDPEVHRRSPEQAPLYLIITEPNYAGFERQPPLSLNRSPLTDREIEGIRVWISEGAGD
;
A
#
# COMPACT_ATOMS: atom_id res chain seq x y z
N MET A 1 -24.42 -37.30 30.25
CA MET A 1 -24.16 -37.58 28.82
C MET A 1 -24.65 -36.46 27.90
N LYS A 2 -25.96 -36.13 27.82
CA LYS A 2 -26.48 -35.02 26.97
C LYS A 2 -25.78 -33.67 27.19
N ARG A 3 -25.49 -33.29 28.44
CA ARG A 3 -24.79 -32.02 28.77
C ARG A 3 -23.32 -31.97 28.32
N ILE A 4 -22.66 -33.13 28.26
CA ILE A 4 -21.26 -33.23 27.81
C ILE A 4 -21.19 -33.09 26.29
N ILE A 5 -22.14 -33.69 25.57
CA ILE A 5 -22.24 -33.63 24.10
C ILE A 5 -22.52 -32.19 23.61
N ILE A 6 -23.34 -31.43 24.34
CA ILE A 6 -23.61 -30.02 24.03
C ILE A 6 -22.35 -29.16 24.22
N PHE A 7 -21.58 -29.42 25.29
CA PHE A 7 -20.37 -28.66 25.58
C PHE A 7 -19.27 -28.87 24.52
N THR A 8 -19.06 -30.12 24.06
CA THR A 8 -18.11 -30.40 22.98
C THR A 8 -18.54 -29.81 21.64
N GLY A 9 -19.85 -29.80 21.33
CA GLY A 9 -20.36 -29.18 20.10
C GLY A 9 -20.15 -27.66 20.04
N VAL A 10 -20.37 -26.98 21.17
CA VAL A 10 -20.16 -25.51 21.27
C VAL A 10 -18.69 -25.15 21.15
N VAL A 11 -17.79 -25.90 21.79
CA VAL A 11 -16.34 -25.66 21.70
C VAL A 11 -15.83 -25.89 20.28
N PHE A 12 -16.32 -26.93 19.59
CA PHE A 12 -15.97 -27.20 18.20
C PHE A 12 -16.47 -26.12 17.23
N PHE A 13 -17.68 -25.61 17.44
CA PHE A 13 -18.24 -24.50 16.65
C PHE A 13 -17.47 -23.19 16.86
N ILE A 14 -17.07 -22.89 18.10
CA ILE A 14 -16.23 -21.73 18.42
C ILE A 14 -14.84 -21.86 17.78
N LEU A 15 -14.25 -23.06 17.77
CA LEU A 15 -12.97 -23.33 17.09
C LEU A 15 -13.05 -23.11 15.57
N MET A 16 -14.18 -23.45 14.93
CA MET A 16 -14.37 -23.22 13.49
C MET A 16 -14.46 -21.73 13.10
N LEU A 17 -14.84 -20.84 14.02
CA LEU A 17 -14.84 -19.39 13.78
C LEU A 17 -13.42 -18.80 13.66
N PHE A 18 -12.39 -19.51 14.11
CA PHE A 18 -10.99 -19.06 14.01
C PHE A 18 -10.26 -19.54 12.74
N PHE A 19 -10.85 -20.43 11.94
CA PHE A 19 -10.21 -21.00 10.74
C PHE A 19 -10.52 -20.28 9.42
N ASN A 20 -11.35 -19.24 9.44
CA ASN A 20 -11.66 -18.47 8.22
C ASN A 20 -10.66 -17.33 7.99
N CYS A 21 -9.37 -17.61 8.18
CA CYS A 21 -8.30 -16.72 7.76
C CYS A 21 -8.13 -16.94 6.25
N GLY A 22 -8.64 -16.01 5.44
CA GLY A 22 -8.44 -16.03 4.00
C GLY A 22 -6.94 -15.86 3.73
N ASP A 23 -6.31 -16.92 3.23
CA ASP A 23 -4.94 -16.89 2.73
C ASP A 23 -4.90 -15.94 1.52
N GLN A 24 -4.60 -14.67 1.76
CA GLN A 24 -4.10 -13.79 0.71
C GLN A 24 -2.71 -14.33 0.40
N GLY A 25 -2.65 -15.21 -0.61
CA GLY A 25 -1.56 -16.14 -0.86
C GLY A 25 -0.15 -15.55 -0.85
N THR A 26 0.83 -16.44 -0.99
CA THR A 26 2.28 -16.21 -0.81
C THR A 26 2.94 -15.13 -1.69
N ALA A 27 2.19 -14.37 -2.49
CA ALA A 27 2.70 -13.35 -3.40
C ALA A 27 1.82 -12.08 -3.40
N PRO A 28 1.76 -11.31 -2.29
CA PRO A 28 0.95 -10.08 -2.20
C PRO A 28 1.35 -9.00 -3.23
N TYR A 29 2.58 -9.04 -3.77
CA TYR A 29 3.01 -8.16 -4.86
C TYR A 29 2.33 -8.48 -6.22
N LEU A 30 1.66 -9.63 -6.35
CA LEU A 30 0.86 -10.00 -7.52
C LEU A 30 -0.64 -9.73 -7.33
N THR A 31 -1.07 -9.39 -6.11
CA THR A 31 -2.46 -9.07 -5.81
C THR A 31 -2.86 -7.76 -6.46
N GLU A 32 -4.03 -7.73 -7.08
CA GLU A 32 -4.67 -6.50 -7.52
C GLU A 32 -5.51 -5.94 -6.37
N TYR A 33 -5.30 -4.67 -6.04
CA TYR A 33 -6.00 -4.02 -4.94
C TYR A 33 -7.17 -3.20 -5.48
N THR A 34 -8.38 -3.46 -4.97
CA THR A 34 -9.55 -2.65 -5.31
C THR A 34 -9.52 -1.36 -4.52
N ILE A 35 -9.36 -0.23 -5.22
CA ILE A 35 -9.39 1.12 -4.64
C ILE A 35 -10.70 1.78 -5.07
N PRO A 36 -11.44 2.47 -4.18
CA PRO A 36 -12.65 3.18 -4.57
C PRO A 36 -12.36 4.36 -5.50
N ASP A 37 -13.37 4.83 -6.25
CA ASP A 37 -13.21 5.96 -7.18
C ASP A 37 -13.16 7.33 -6.48
N LYS A 38 -13.47 7.37 -5.17
CA LYS A 38 -13.52 8.57 -4.33
C LYS A 38 -13.51 8.19 -2.85
N ASN A 39 -13.27 9.18 -2.00
CA ASN A 39 -13.10 9.03 -0.55
C ASN A 39 -12.07 7.93 -0.25
N VAL A 40 -10.94 7.99 -0.96
CA VAL A 40 -9.88 7.00 -0.84
C VAL A 40 -9.21 7.17 0.52
N SER A 41 -9.14 6.08 1.26
CA SER A 41 -8.54 6.03 2.58
C SER A 41 -7.11 5.50 2.50
N TYR A 42 -6.15 6.21 3.10
CA TYR A 42 -4.80 5.70 3.24
C TYR A 42 -4.79 4.35 3.95
N TYR A 43 -5.40 4.24 5.13
CA TYR A 43 -5.27 3.02 5.94
C TYR A 43 -6.05 1.84 5.38
N LYS A 44 -7.24 2.11 4.82
CA LYS A 44 -8.11 1.05 4.32
C LYS A 44 -7.77 0.63 2.89
N ASP A 45 -7.47 1.58 2.01
CA ASP A 45 -7.40 1.32 0.58
C ASP A 45 -5.96 1.31 0.06
N LEU A 46 -5.08 2.22 0.53
CA LEU A 46 -3.72 2.36 -0.01
C LEU A 46 -2.63 1.63 0.78
N GLN A 47 -2.72 1.55 2.10
CA GLN A 47 -1.71 0.88 2.91
C GLN A 47 -1.58 -0.63 2.57
N PRO A 48 -2.67 -1.37 2.30
CA PRO A 48 -2.56 -2.75 1.79
C PRO A 48 -1.81 -2.82 0.45
N LEU A 49 -2.10 -1.91 -0.48
CA LEU A 49 -1.42 -1.80 -1.78
C LEU A 49 0.08 -1.53 -1.58
N PHE A 50 0.43 -0.52 -0.79
CA PHE A 50 1.83 -0.17 -0.54
C PHE A 50 2.58 -1.28 0.17
N ASN A 51 1.98 -1.93 1.17
CA ASN A 51 2.60 -3.06 1.86
C ASN A 51 2.83 -4.25 0.93
N GLY A 52 1.87 -4.55 0.04
CA GLY A 52 1.97 -5.65 -0.90
C GLY A 52 2.95 -5.41 -2.05
N LYS A 53 2.86 -4.25 -2.70
CA LYS A 53 3.60 -3.98 -3.94
C LYS A 53 4.90 -3.21 -3.76
N CYS A 54 5.06 -2.48 -2.66
CA CYS A 54 6.25 -1.68 -2.38
C CYS A 54 6.99 -2.16 -1.13
N GLY A 55 6.25 -2.60 -0.10
CA GLY A 55 6.77 -2.93 1.22
C GLY A 55 7.18 -4.39 1.34
N PHE A 56 6.78 -5.01 2.45
CA PHE A 56 7.09 -6.40 2.82
C PHE A 56 6.80 -7.40 1.70
N GLY A 57 5.72 -7.21 0.93
CA GLY A 57 5.39 -8.12 -0.16
C GLY A 57 6.42 -8.13 -1.28
N SER A 58 7.15 -7.03 -1.48
CA SER A 58 8.17 -6.87 -2.51
C SER A 58 9.61 -6.89 -1.95
N ASN A 59 9.77 -6.75 -0.63
CA ASN A 59 11.05 -6.64 0.08
C ASN A 59 11.94 -5.45 -0.36
N CYS A 60 11.35 -4.44 -1.02
CA CYS A 60 12.05 -3.22 -1.43
C CYS A 60 12.03 -2.16 -0.32
N HIS A 61 10.86 -1.86 0.23
CA HIS A 61 10.67 -0.89 1.31
C HIS A 61 10.29 -1.59 2.62
N SER A 62 11.20 -2.42 3.14
CA SER A 62 11.01 -3.19 4.36
C SER A 62 12.21 -3.07 5.29
N PRO A 63 12.05 -3.24 6.62
CA PRO A 63 13.14 -3.11 7.59
C PRO A 63 14.34 -4.02 7.31
N GLU A 64 14.12 -5.12 6.59
CA GLU A 64 15.15 -6.07 6.17
C GLU A 64 16.01 -5.56 5.00
N ASN A 65 15.60 -4.48 4.33
CA ASN A 65 16.34 -3.81 3.28
C ASN A 65 16.82 -2.42 3.76
N PRO A 66 18.01 -2.35 4.39
CA PRO A 66 18.50 -1.13 5.05
C PRO A 66 18.81 0.01 4.08
N ASP A 67 18.93 -0.28 2.79
CA ASP A 67 19.22 0.72 1.77
C ASP A 67 17.99 1.60 1.45
N ASN A 68 16.79 1.22 1.93
CA ASN A 68 15.55 1.95 1.70
C ASN A 68 14.92 2.43 3.01
N LEU A 69 14.96 3.75 3.23
CA LEU A 69 14.52 4.41 4.47
C LEU A 69 13.03 4.77 4.50
N LEU A 70 12.26 4.38 3.48
CA LEU A 70 10.81 4.58 3.46
C LEU A 70 10.12 3.31 3.95
N PHE A 71 9.40 3.43 5.07
CA PHE A 71 8.55 2.37 5.62
C PHE A 71 7.11 2.87 5.68
N PHE A 72 6.15 2.07 5.21
CA PHE A 72 4.73 2.42 5.16
C PHE A 72 4.02 2.26 6.51
N THR A 73 4.64 2.72 7.60
CA THR A 73 4.15 2.55 8.97
C THR A 73 2.91 3.38 9.25
N THR A 74 2.96 4.68 8.94
CA THR A 74 1.83 5.60 9.04
C THR A 74 1.74 6.47 7.81
N ARG A 75 0.55 7.04 7.61
CA ARG A 75 0.30 8.03 6.57
C ARG A 75 1.27 9.20 6.68
N GLU A 76 1.45 9.74 7.88
CA GLU A 76 2.28 10.92 8.15
C GLU A 76 3.74 10.65 7.79
N VAL A 77 4.29 9.50 8.19
CA VAL A 77 5.66 9.10 7.85
C VAL A 77 5.80 8.97 6.34
N PHE A 78 4.81 8.36 5.67
CA PHE A 78 4.83 8.17 4.23
C PHE A 78 4.78 9.51 3.45
N ILE A 79 3.81 10.38 3.73
CA ILE A 79 3.67 11.64 2.99
C ILE A 79 4.82 12.61 3.26
N SER A 80 5.34 12.62 4.49
CA SER A 80 6.42 13.51 4.90
C SER A 80 7.81 13.05 4.44
N HIS A 81 7.93 11.82 3.93
CA HIS A 81 9.21 11.29 3.48
C HIS A 81 9.79 12.16 2.37
N VAL A 82 11.09 12.47 2.49
CA VAL A 82 11.82 13.25 1.48
C VAL A 82 12.79 12.31 0.78
N ILE A 83 12.61 12.15 -0.52
CA ILE A 83 13.55 11.39 -1.35
C ILE A 83 14.91 12.11 -1.31
N PRO A 84 16.03 11.41 -1.05
CA PRO A 84 17.35 12.03 -1.05
C PRO A 84 17.62 12.81 -2.33
N GLY A 85 18.04 14.06 -2.20
CA GLY A 85 18.27 14.95 -3.35
C GLY A 85 17.06 15.79 -3.79
N LEU A 86 15.86 15.49 -3.26
CA LEU A 86 14.72 16.40 -3.33
C LEU A 86 14.60 17.23 -2.05
N ASN A 87 14.01 18.42 -2.18
CA ASN A 87 13.70 19.32 -1.06
C ASN A 87 12.19 19.41 -0.80
N SER A 88 11.43 18.38 -1.18
CA SER A 88 9.97 18.34 -1.07
C SER A 88 9.50 17.00 -0.51
N PRO A 89 8.41 16.98 0.28
CA PRO A 89 7.81 15.74 0.76
C PRO A 89 7.25 14.91 -0.40
N LEU A 90 7.11 13.62 -0.17
CA LEU A 90 6.56 12.66 -1.13
C LEU A 90 5.15 13.08 -1.58
N VAL A 91 4.35 13.58 -0.62
CA VAL A 91 3.09 14.28 -0.88
C VAL A 91 2.94 15.45 0.10
N ASP A 92 2.80 16.67 -0.41
CA ASP A 92 2.25 17.82 0.31
C ASP A 92 0.73 17.90 0.05
N PRO A 93 -0.13 17.63 1.04
CA PRO A 93 -1.59 17.65 0.85
C PRO A 93 -2.18 19.00 0.49
N GLU A 94 -1.54 20.11 0.87
CA GLU A 94 -2.05 21.46 0.61
C GLU A 94 -1.67 21.90 -0.80
N VAL A 95 -0.47 21.55 -1.25
CA VAL A 95 0.03 21.87 -2.59
C VAL A 95 -0.52 20.90 -3.64
N HIS A 96 -0.37 19.60 -3.43
CA HIS A 96 -0.65 18.59 -4.45
C HIS A 96 -2.12 18.24 -4.61
N ARG A 97 -3.00 18.63 -3.68
CA ARG A 97 -4.46 18.44 -3.87
C ARG A 97 -4.98 19.03 -5.18
N ARG A 98 -4.40 20.14 -5.63
CA ARG A 98 -4.81 20.84 -6.87
C ARG A 98 -4.09 20.36 -8.12
N SER A 99 -2.99 19.63 -7.95
CA SER A 99 -2.13 19.15 -9.04
C SER A 99 -1.48 17.84 -8.60
N PRO A 100 -2.28 16.77 -8.41
CA PRO A 100 -1.79 15.51 -7.86
C PRO A 100 -0.70 14.87 -8.73
N GLU A 101 -0.71 15.17 -10.04
CA GLU A 101 0.28 14.73 -11.01
C GLU A 101 1.67 15.36 -10.80
N GLN A 102 1.76 16.42 -9.99
CA GLN A 102 3.04 17.04 -9.62
C GLN A 102 3.62 16.51 -8.30
N ALA A 103 2.89 15.65 -7.59
CA ALA A 103 3.40 15.05 -6.37
C ALA A 103 4.61 14.15 -6.68
N PRO A 104 5.71 14.23 -5.92
CA PRO A 104 6.84 13.32 -6.08
C PRO A 104 6.44 11.83 -6.05
N LEU A 105 5.45 11.46 -5.24
CA LEU A 105 4.86 10.11 -5.26
C LEU A 105 4.33 9.72 -6.64
N TYR A 106 3.50 10.58 -7.24
CA TYR A 106 2.87 10.28 -8.51
C TYR A 106 3.92 10.22 -9.63
N LEU A 107 4.86 11.17 -9.62
CA LEU A 107 5.93 11.24 -10.61
C LEU A 107 6.83 10.00 -10.54
N ILE A 108 7.25 9.56 -9.35
CA ILE A 108 8.13 8.39 -9.24
C ILE A 108 7.46 7.07 -9.63
N ILE A 109 6.13 6.97 -9.54
CA ILE A 109 5.39 5.76 -9.96
C ILE A 109 4.91 5.79 -11.42
N THR A 110 5.07 6.91 -12.13
CA THR A 110 4.57 7.06 -13.51
C THR A 110 5.68 7.40 -14.51
N GLU A 111 6.65 8.22 -14.13
CA GLU A 111 7.72 8.66 -15.01
C GLU A 111 8.83 7.61 -15.10
N PRO A 112 9.43 7.36 -16.29
CA PRO A 112 10.55 6.44 -16.44
C PRO A 112 11.75 6.80 -15.57
N ASN A 113 11.99 8.11 -15.41
CA ASN A 113 12.98 8.65 -14.50
C ASN A 113 12.46 9.96 -13.89
N TYR A 114 12.52 10.07 -12.57
CA TYR A 114 12.19 11.29 -11.85
C TYR A 114 13.31 11.63 -10.88
N ALA A 115 13.87 12.84 -11.00
CA ALA A 115 14.95 13.33 -10.15
C ALA A 115 16.18 12.40 -10.07
N GLY A 116 16.48 11.67 -11.15
CA GLY A 116 17.57 10.70 -11.18
C GLY A 116 17.21 9.30 -10.66
N PHE A 117 16.00 9.09 -10.16
CA PHE A 117 15.49 7.79 -9.73
C PHE A 117 14.73 7.11 -10.87
N GLU A 118 14.98 5.82 -11.09
CA GLU A 118 14.12 4.99 -11.94
C GLU A 118 12.71 4.91 -11.35
N ARG A 119 11.71 4.80 -12.22
CA ARG A 119 10.32 4.47 -11.84
C ARG A 119 10.26 3.40 -10.76
N GLN A 120 9.44 3.62 -9.72
CA GLN A 120 9.18 2.64 -8.67
C GLN A 120 7.73 2.12 -8.74
N PRO A 121 7.49 0.80 -8.60
CA PRO A 121 8.47 -0.28 -8.64
C PRO A 121 9.16 -0.38 -10.02
N PRO A 122 10.43 -0.85 -10.09
CA PRO A 122 11.15 -0.98 -11.35
C PRO A 122 10.46 -1.96 -12.30
N LEU A 123 10.27 -1.54 -13.56
CA LEU A 123 9.66 -2.36 -14.62
C LEU A 123 10.57 -3.54 -15.05
N SER A 124 11.86 -3.45 -14.73
CA SER A 124 12.87 -4.47 -15.01
C SER A 124 12.76 -5.70 -14.12
N LEU A 125 12.02 -5.62 -13.00
CA LEU A 125 11.74 -6.77 -12.15
C LEU A 125 10.54 -7.53 -12.70
N ASN A 126 10.60 -8.87 -12.71
CA ASN A 126 9.47 -9.74 -13.09
C ASN A 126 8.36 -9.72 -12.02
N ARG A 127 7.78 -8.54 -11.78
CA ARG A 127 6.74 -8.25 -10.79
C ARG A 127 5.61 -7.51 -11.49
N SER A 128 4.39 -7.70 -11.00
CA SER A 128 3.25 -7.00 -11.57
C SER A 128 3.40 -5.50 -11.26
N PRO A 129 3.43 -4.62 -12.27
CA PRO A 129 3.45 -3.19 -12.02
C PRO A 129 2.16 -2.76 -11.29
N LEU A 130 2.17 -1.53 -10.78
CA LEU A 130 0.90 -0.88 -10.43
C LEU A 130 0.00 -0.86 -11.67
N THR A 131 -1.24 -1.28 -11.53
CA THR A 131 -2.23 -1.17 -12.62
C THR A 131 -2.61 0.30 -12.80
N ASP A 132 -3.15 0.65 -13.96
CA ASP A 132 -3.66 2.00 -14.21
C ASP A 132 -4.72 2.40 -13.17
N ARG A 133 -5.53 1.44 -12.70
CA ARG A 133 -6.52 1.67 -11.65
C ARG A 133 -5.90 1.95 -10.30
N GLU A 134 -4.81 1.26 -9.95
CA GLU A 134 -4.07 1.49 -8.70
C GLU A 134 -3.39 2.87 -8.71
N ILE A 135 -2.78 3.24 -9.84
CA ILE A 135 -2.19 4.58 -10.05
C ILE A 135 -3.27 5.67 -9.94
N GLU A 136 -4.42 5.45 -10.58
CA GLU A 136 -5.54 6.40 -10.51
C GLU A 136 -6.07 6.53 -9.08
N GLY A 137 -6.13 5.44 -8.32
CA GLY A 137 -6.53 5.49 -6.90
C GLY A 137 -5.58 6.33 -6.04
N ILE A 138 -4.27 6.22 -6.27
CA ILE A 138 -3.26 7.06 -5.62
C ILE A 138 -3.45 8.53 -6.03
N ARG A 139 -3.68 8.80 -7.32
CA ARG A 139 -3.92 10.15 -7.85
C ARG A 139 -5.16 10.80 -7.21
N VAL A 140 -6.26 10.06 -7.14
CA VAL A 140 -7.52 10.48 -6.50
C VAL A 140 -7.28 10.79 -5.03
N TRP A 141 -6.62 9.90 -4.29
CA TRP A 141 -6.27 10.13 -2.89
C TRP A 141 -5.49 11.42 -2.69
N ILE A 142 -4.45 11.67 -3.49
CA ILE A 142 -3.70 12.94 -3.45
C ILE A 142 -4.64 14.13 -3.74
N SER A 143 -5.50 14.02 -4.75
CA SER A 143 -6.47 15.06 -5.14
C SER A 143 -7.55 15.34 -4.09
N GLU A 144 -7.78 14.40 -3.16
CA GLU A 144 -8.68 14.57 -2.02
C GLU A 144 -7.96 15.20 -0.81
N GLY A 145 -6.64 15.46 -0.94
CA GLY A 145 -5.76 15.96 0.11
C GLY A 145 -5.16 14.85 0.95
N ALA A 146 -4.94 13.70 0.32
CA ALA A 146 -4.22 12.57 0.86
C ALA A 146 -4.73 12.19 2.26
N GLY A 147 -6.03 11.94 2.44
CA GLY A 147 -6.66 11.69 3.74
C GLY A 147 -6.40 10.29 4.34
N ASP A 148 -7.05 9.99 5.46
CA ASP A 148 -6.99 8.68 6.13
C ASP A 148 -7.89 7.64 5.51
#